data_AF-A0A3A8ZV40-F1
#
_entry.id   AF-A0A3A8ZV40-F1
#
_cell.length_a   1.000
_cell.length_b   1.000
_cell.length_c   1.000
_cell.angle_alpha   90.00
_cell.angle_beta   90.00
_cell.angle_gamma   90.00
#
_symmetry.space_group_name_H-M   'P 1'
#
loop_
_entity.id
_entity.type
_entity.pdbx_description
1 polymer ?
#
loop_
_entity_poly.entity_id
_entity_poly.type
_entity_poly.pdbx_seq_one_letter_code
_entity_poly.pdbx_strand_id
1 'polypeptide(L)'
;MNKVRNYQKELDQIIEGMCKDEKCAAGELVPTLFLHSCCAPCSSYVLEYLRQYFRITVFYYNPNITEDAEYRKRVAEQKRLIAAYNKKVTKKVNADDGEIGETCAYGAGASIQNADGGGYEIRIVEGDYEPACFFETAKGLEQCPEGGERCFACYELRLRETAKRARAGGYDYFTTTLSISPLKSAAKLNEIGERLAAEHGVAWLPSDFKKRDGYKRSIELSKEYDLYRQDYCGCVYSFAERERQKEKQRTDVM
;
A
#
# COMPACT_ATOMS: atom_id res chain seq x y z
N MET A 1 -12.47 -27.73 10.65
CA MET A 1 -11.40 -26.74 10.92
C MET A 1 -11.29 -25.82 9.71
N ASN A 2 -11.77 -24.58 9.78
CA ASN A 2 -11.59 -23.61 8.70
C ASN A 2 -10.11 -23.21 8.66
N LYS A 3 -9.42 -23.62 7.58
CA LYS A 3 -8.01 -23.31 7.36
C LYS A 3 -7.88 -21.79 7.21
N VAL A 4 -7.19 -21.13 8.13
CA VAL A 4 -6.90 -19.69 8.04
C VAL A 4 -6.14 -19.44 6.74
N ARG A 5 -6.70 -18.63 5.84
CA ARG A 5 -6.07 -18.27 4.55
C ARG A 5 -4.75 -17.53 4.78
N ASN A 6 -3.76 -17.83 3.96
CA ASN A 6 -2.45 -17.19 4.03
C ASN A 6 -2.23 -16.35 2.77
N TYR A 7 -2.67 -15.08 2.84
CA TYR A 7 -2.61 -14.16 1.70
C TYR A 7 -1.20 -13.86 1.21
N GLN A 8 -0.17 -13.94 2.08
CA GLN A 8 1.22 -13.80 1.64
C GLN A 8 1.61 -14.97 0.73
N LYS A 9 1.21 -16.20 1.07
CA LYS A 9 1.49 -17.36 0.23
C LYS A 9 0.76 -17.29 -1.11
N GLU A 10 -0.48 -16.77 -1.12
CA GLU A 10 -1.23 -16.55 -2.36
C GLU A 10 -0.55 -15.50 -3.25
N LEU A 11 -0.06 -14.40 -2.67
CA LEU A 11 0.75 -13.40 -3.36
C LEU A 11 2.04 -14.02 -3.94
N ASP A 12 2.76 -14.79 -3.13
CA ASP A 12 4.00 -15.46 -3.54
C ASP A 12 3.74 -16.39 -4.73
N GLN A 13 2.64 -17.15 -4.73
CA GLN A 13 2.26 -18.04 -5.83
C GLN A 13 1.92 -17.29 -7.12
N ILE A 14 1.27 -16.12 -7.02
CA ILE A 14 1.00 -15.27 -8.18
C ILE A 14 2.32 -14.77 -8.79
N ILE A 15 3.23 -14.27 -7.94
CA ILE A 15 4.55 -13.80 -8.36
C ILE A 15 5.36 -14.94 -8.99
N GLU A 16 5.45 -16.11 -8.33
CA GLU A 16 6.13 -17.29 -8.86
C GLU A 16 5.53 -17.76 -10.19
N GLY A 17 4.22 -17.67 -10.35
CA GLY A 17 3.52 -17.97 -11.61
C GLY A 17 3.95 -17.03 -12.73
N MET A 18 4.05 -15.73 -12.45
CA MET A 18 4.55 -14.73 -13.40
C MET A 18 6.00 -15.02 -13.80
N CYS A 19 6.86 -15.40 -12.86
CA CYS A 19 8.27 -15.67 -13.14
C CYS A 19 8.50 -16.93 -14.01
N LYS A 20 7.50 -17.81 -14.16
CA LYS A 20 7.57 -19.00 -15.01
C LYS A 20 7.14 -18.74 -16.45
N ASP A 21 6.45 -17.63 -16.71
CA ASP A 21 6.11 -17.21 -18.06
C ASP A 21 7.37 -16.64 -18.73
N GLU A 22 7.78 -17.20 -19.87
CA GLU A 22 9.03 -16.84 -20.54
C GLU A 22 9.09 -15.36 -20.95
N LYS A 23 7.96 -14.73 -21.29
CA LYS A 23 7.91 -13.32 -21.65
C LYS A 23 7.99 -12.41 -20.43
N CYS A 24 7.38 -12.83 -19.33
CA CYS A 24 7.51 -12.13 -18.05
C CYS A 24 8.91 -12.27 -17.48
N ALA A 25 9.52 -13.46 -17.56
CA ALA A 25 10.87 -13.74 -17.12
C ALA A 25 11.93 -12.94 -17.91
N ALA A 26 11.71 -12.77 -19.22
CA ALA A 26 12.54 -11.92 -20.07
C ALA A 26 12.31 -10.40 -19.86
N GLY A 27 11.36 -10.00 -19.01
CA GLY A 27 11.00 -8.59 -18.79
C GLY A 27 10.25 -7.94 -19.96
N GLU A 28 9.86 -8.72 -20.97
CA GLU A 28 9.11 -8.25 -22.15
C GLU A 28 7.65 -7.94 -21.80
N LEU A 29 7.07 -8.69 -20.86
CA LEU A 29 5.70 -8.50 -20.37
C LEU A 29 5.69 -8.34 -18.85
N VAL A 30 5.39 -7.15 -18.36
CA VAL A 30 5.39 -6.86 -16.93
C VAL A 30 3.98 -6.43 -16.52
N PRO A 31 3.32 -7.16 -15.61
CA PRO A 31 1.96 -6.84 -15.21
C PRO A 31 1.88 -5.46 -14.53
N THR A 32 0.79 -4.77 -14.81
CA THR A 32 0.48 -3.45 -14.28
C THR A 32 -0.32 -3.56 -12.99
N LEU A 33 0.10 -2.79 -11.97
CA LEU A 33 -0.54 -2.78 -10.66
C LEU A 33 -1.02 -1.37 -10.29
N PHE A 34 -2.32 -1.23 -10.05
CA PHE A 34 -2.92 -0.03 -9.47
C PHE A 34 -2.96 -0.13 -7.94
N LEU A 35 -2.04 0.54 -7.26
CA LEU A 35 -1.80 0.38 -5.83
C LEU A 35 -2.43 1.53 -5.03
N HIS A 36 -3.46 1.25 -4.25
CA HIS A 36 -4.01 2.22 -3.30
C HIS A 36 -3.04 2.46 -2.14
N SER A 37 -2.69 3.73 -1.90
CA SER A 37 -1.94 4.20 -0.74
C SER A 37 -2.63 5.37 -0.05
N CYS A 38 -2.51 5.45 1.27
CA CYS A 38 -3.05 6.55 2.07
C CYS A 38 -2.01 7.28 2.93
N CYS A 39 -0.74 6.81 2.94
CA CYS A 39 0.39 7.47 3.59
C CYS A 39 1.74 6.86 3.14
N ALA A 40 2.80 7.67 3.15
CA ALA A 40 4.13 7.24 2.74
C ALA A 40 4.72 6.09 3.61
N PRO A 41 4.65 6.13 4.96
CA PRO A 41 5.23 5.07 5.79
C PRO A 41 4.68 3.67 5.52
N CYS A 42 3.37 3.54 5.28
CA CYS A 42 2.77 2.23 4.96
C CYS A 42 3.11 1.77 3.54
N SER A 43 3.33 2.71 2.62
CA SER A 43 3.70 2.36 1.24
C SER A 43 5.17 1.98 1.07
N SER A 44 6.08 2.42 1.96
CA SER A 44 7.52 2.30 1.75
C SER A 44 7.98 0.87 1.46
N TYR A 45 7.72 -0.06 2.37
CA TYR A 45 8.07 -1.46 2.17
C TYR A 45 7.31 -2.09 1.01
N VAL A 46 6.01 -1.79 0.85
CA VAL A 46 5.19 -2.35 -0.24
C VAL A 46 5.76 -1.94 -1.60
N LEU A 47 6.20 -0.69 -1.74
CA LEU A 47 6.84 -0.18 -2.94
C LEU A 47 8.22 -0.80 -3.13
N GLU A 48 9.05 -0.88 -2.09
CA GLU A 48 10.37 -1.56 -2.14
C GLU A 48 10.25 -3.01 -2.66
N TYR A 49 9.21 -3.73 -2.22
CA TYR A 49 8.97 -5.12 -2.56
C TYR A 49 8.31 -5.30 -3.94
N LEU A 50 7.11 -4.74 -4.15
CA LEU A 50 6.31 -5.05 -5.34
C LEU A 50 6.85 -4.43 -6.63
N ARG A 51 7.62 -3.35 -6.54
CA ARG A 51 8.21 -2.71 -7.72
C ARG A 51 9.23 -3.58 -8.44
N GLN A 52 9.59 -4.72 -7.87
CA GLN A 52 10.47 -5.69 -8.52
C GLN A 52 9.68 -6.55 -9.52
N TYR A 53 8.36 -6.67 -9.35
CA TYR A 53 7.53 -7.61 -10.13
C TYR A 53 6.46 -6.92 -10.98
N PHE A 54 6.08 -5.68 -10.64
CA PHE A 54 4.98 -4.96 -11.27
C PHE A 54 5.40 -3.56 -11.76
N ARG A 55 4.77 -3.10 -12.84
CA ARG A 55 4.72 -1.68 -13.19
C ARG A 55 3.65 -1.00 -12.35
N ILE A 56 4.09 -0.29 -11.31
CA ILE A 56 3.20 0.28 -10.28
C ILE A 56 2.77 1.69 -10.65
N THR A 57 1.46 1.93 -10.57
CA THR A 57 0.89 3.27 -10.40
C THR A 57 0.26 3.37 -9.03
N VAL A 58 0.82 4.23 -8.18
CA VAL A 58 0.28 4.52 -6.85
C VAL A 58 -0.91 5.46 -7.01
N PHE A 59 -2.06 5.03 -6.51
CA PHE A 59 -3.22 5.88 -6.32
C PHE A 59 -3.24 6.37 -4.88
N TYR A 60 -2.85 7.63 -4.66
CA TYR A 60 -2.99 8.24 -3.35
C TYR A 60 -4.43 8.69 -3.17
N TYR A 61 -5.18 8.04 -2.28
CA TYR A 61 -6.56 8.41 -2.01
C TYR A 61 -6.89 8.20 -0.54
N ASN A 62 -7.32 9.27 0.12
CA ASN A 62 -7.59 9.22 1.54
C ASN A 62 -8.72 10.18 1.95
N PRO A 63 -9.98 9.85 1.61
CA PRO A 63 -11.12 10.73 1.88
C PRO A 63 -11.44 10.86 3.38
N ASN A 64 -10.80 10.08 4.27
CA ASN A 64 -11.07 10.20 5.70
C ASN A 64 -10.27 11.32 6.38
N ILE A 65 -9.32 11.95 5.69
CA ILE A 65 -8.60 13.11 6.21
C ILE A 65 -9.48 14.33 5.98
N THR A 66 -9.92 14.96 7.07
CA THR A 66 -10.85 16.10 7.02
C THR A 66 -10.16 17.45 6.96
N GLU A 67 -8.88 17.52 7.34
CA GLU A 67 -8.07 18.73 7.27
C GLU A 67 -7.29 18.77 5.95
N ASP A 68 -7.55 19.75 5.08
CA ASP A 68 -6.88 19.85 3.77
C ASP A 68 -5.35 19.92 3.94
N ALA A 69 -4.86 20.71 4.90
CA ALA A 69 -3.44 20.82 5.18
C ALA A 69 -2.78 19.46 5.49
N GLU A 70 -3.45 18.59 6.25
CA GLU A 70 -2.97 17.26 6.55
C GLU A 70 -3.02 16.35 5.32
N TYR A 71 -4.07 16.46 4.49
CA TYR A 71 -4.18 15.72 3.24
C TYR A 71 -3.01 16.08 2.31
N ARG A 72 -2.80 17.37 2.05
CA ARG A 72 -1.73 17.89 1.19
C ARG A 72 -0.35 17.49 1.70
N LYS A 73 -0.12 17.58 3.01
CA LYS A 73 1.14 17.15 3.63
C LYS A 73 1.43 15.67 3.37
N ARG A 74 0.46 14.79 3.58
CA ARG A 74 0.65 13.34 3.37
C ARG A 74 0.78 12.96 1.90
N VAL A 75 0.06 13.65 0.98
CA VAL A 75 0.26 13.50 -0.47
C VAL A 75 1.68 13.90 -0.87
N ALA A 76 2.13 15.07 -0.41
CA ALA A 76 3.46 15.58 -0.72
C ALA A 76 4.55 14.61 -0.25
N GLU A 77 4.35 14.01 0.93
CA GLU A 77 5.25 12.99 1.46
C GLU A 77 5.27 11.70 0.62
N GLN A 78 4.10 11.25 0.14
CA GLN A 78 4.03 10.11 -0.78
C GLN A 78 4.79 10.40 -2.09
N LYS A 79 4.61 11.60 -2.67
CA LYS A 79 5.32 12.04 -3.88
C LYS A 79 6.82 12.10 -3.64
N ARG A 80 7.28 12.62 -2.49
CA ARG A 80 8.69 12.68 -2.09
C ARG A 80 9.32 11.29 -2.01
N LEU A 81 8.66 10.34 -1.36
CA LEU A 81 9.13 8.95 -1.27
C LEU A 81 9.25 8.29 -2.64
N ILE A 82 8.23 8.44 -3.50
CA ILE A 82 8.24 7.87 -4.85
C ILE A 82 9.37 8.47 -5.69
N ALA A 83 9.58 9.79 -5.62
CA ALA A 83 10.69 10.44 -6.29
C ALA A 83 12.05 9.90 -5.79
N ALA A 84 12.19 9.61 -4.50
CA ALA A 84 13.41 9.01 -3.95
C ALA A 84 13.66 7.60 -4.48
N TYR A 85 12.62 6.75 -4.59
CA TYR A 85 12.74 5.42 -5.21
C TYR A 85 13.10 5.50 -6.70
N ASN A 86 12.48 6.42 -7.45
CA ASN A 86 12.75 6.57 -8.88
C ASN A 86 14.16 7.12 -9.15
N LYS A 87 14.69 8.01 -8.30
CA LYS A 87 16.10 8.46 -8.38
C LYS A 87 17.10 7.32 -8.20
N LYS A 88 16.76 6.29 -7.41
CA LYS A 88 17.62 5.10 -7.26
C LYS A 88 17.66 4.26 -8.55
N VAL A 89 16.62 4.31 -9.39
CA VAL A 89 16.60 3.65 -10.72
C VAL A 89 17.52 4.38 -11.69
N THR A 90 17.35 5.70 -11.82
CA THR A 90 18.10 6.50 -12.79
C THR A 90 19.61 6.50 -12.53
N LYS A 91 20.04 6.32 -11.27
CA LYS A 91 21.46 6.24 -10.92
C LYS A 91 22.12 4.92 -11.32
N LYS A 92 21.39 3.80 -11.38
CA LYS A 92 21.95 2.52 -11.86
C LYS A 92 22.15 2.52 -13.37
N VAL A 93 21.22 3.09 -14.14
CA VAL A 93 21.30 3.19 -15.61
C VAL A 93 22.51 4.02 -16.10
N ASN A 94 23.02 4.94 -15.27
CA ASN A 94 24.13 5.82 -15.63
C ASN A 94 25.49 5.39 -15.05
N ALA A 95 25.54 4.28 -14.29
CA ALA A 95 26.73 3.82 -13.58
C ALA A 95 27.14 2.41 -14.02
N ASP A 96 27.40 2.24 -15.31
CA ASP A 96 28.13 1.08 -15.85
C ASP A 96 29.66 1.36 -15.81
N ASP A 97 30.18 1.53 -14.58
CA ASP A 97 31.60 1.35 -14.28
C ASP A 97 31.66 0.16 -13.31
N GLY A 98 32.10 -0.99 -13.83
CA GLY A 98 31.82 -2.31 -13.26
C GLY A 98 32.22 -2.49 -11.80
N GLU A 99 31.23 -2.80 -10.96
CA GLU A 99 31.36 -3.65 -9.78
C GLU A 99 29.98 -4.23 -9.43
N ILE A 100 29.87 -5.56 -9.45
CA ILE A 100 28.63 -6.29 -9.20
C ILE A 100 28.37 -6.26 -7.69
N GLY A 101 27.64 -5.25 -7.22
CA GLY A 101 27.22 -5.13 -5.82
C GLY A 101 26.14 -6.14 -5.45
N GLU A 102 26.35 -6.84 -4.34
CA GLU A 102 25.53 -7.89 -3.73
C GLU A 102 24.01 -7.75 -3.92
N THR A 103 23.41 -8.80 -4.49
CA THR A 103 21.95 -9.01 -4.57
C THR A 103 21.34 -9.01 -3.17
N CYS A 104 20.35 -8.15 -2.91
CA CYS A 104 19.61 -8.21 -1.66
C CYS A 104 18.80 -9.53 -1.61
N ALA A 105 19.23 -10.44 -0.73
CA ALA A 105 18.61 -11.73 -0.53
C ALA A 105 17.26 -11.59 0.21
N TYR A 106 16.17 -11.43 -0.53
CA TYR A 106 14.82 -11.67 -0.01
C TYR A 106 14.07 -12.62 -0.96
N GLY A 107 14.17 -13.92 -0.65
CA GLY A 107 13.39 -14.99 -1.29
C GLY A 107 14.16 -15.76 -2.35
N ALA A 108 14.50 -17.01 -2.03
CA ALA A 108 14.96 -17.99 -3.00
C ALA A 108 13.81 -18.35 -3.95
N GLY A 109 13.82 -17.75 -5.15
CA GLY A 109 12.84 -18.00 -6.22
C GLY A 109 12.98 -16.91 -7.27
N ALA A 110 13.15 -17.31 -8.53
CA ALA A 110 13.44 -16.45 -9.69
C ALA A 110 12.75 -15.08 -9.59
N SER A 111 13.53 -14.01 -9.55
CA SER A 111 13.00 -12.65 -9.67
C SER A 111 12.78 -12.36 -11.16
N ILE A 112 11.63 -11.79 -11.52
CA ILE A 112 11.50 -11.02 -12.75
C ILE A 112 12.37 -9.78 -12.51
N GLN A 113 13.67 -9.90 -12.74
CA GLN A 113 14.55 -8.75 -12.67
C GLN A 113 14.28 -7.91 -13.92
N ASN A 114 14.17 -6.60 -13.76
CA ASN A 114 14.52 -5.74 -14.88
C ASN A 114 15.92 -6.12 -15.35
N ALA A 115 16.21 -5.97 -16.64
CA ALA A 115 17.50 -6.29 -17.22
C ALA A 115 18.70 -5.62 -16.49
N ASP A 116 18.46 -4.62 -15.64
CA ASP A 116 19.44 -3.84 -14.87
C ASP A 116 19.53 -4.19 -13.37
N GLY A 117 18.79 -5.20 -12.87
CA GLY A 117 18.75 -5.55 -11.45
C GLY A 117 18.16 -4.45 -10.55
N GLY A 118 17.39 -3.52 -11.11
CA GLY A 118 16.63 -2.48 -10.43
C GLY A 118 15.12 -2.77 -10.40
N GLY A 119 14.38 -2.09 -9.51
CA GLY A 119 12.91 -2.11 -9.54
C GLY A 119 12.35 -1.16 -10.60
N TYR A 120 11.16 -1.44 -11.13
CA TYR A 120 10.47 -0.60 -12.11
C TYR A 120 10.18 0.82 -11.57
N GLU A 121 10.13 1.80 -12.47
CA GLU A 121 9.69 3.16 -12.15
C GLU A 121 8.27 3.16 -11.58
N ILE A 122 8.05 3.94 -10.52
CA ILE A 122 6.76 4.06 -9.85
C ILE A 122 6.09 5.36 -10.30
N ARG A 123 4.86 5.26 -10.82
CA ARG A 123 4.00 6.42 -11.12
C ARG A 123 3.11 6.75 -9.93
N ILE A 124 2.61 7.97 -9.87
CA ILE A 124 1.63 8.40 -8.86
C ILE A 124 0.49 9.20 -9.49
N VAL A 125 -0.73 8.91 -9.06
CA VAL A 125 -1.95 9.67 -9.32
C VAL A 125 -2.55 10.07 -7.97
N GLU A 126 -2.86 11.35 -7.83
CA GLU A 126 -3.56 11.89 -6.66
C GLU A 126 -5.07 11.76 -6.89
N GLY A 127 -5.77 11.21 -5.91
CA GLY A 127 -7.23 11.18 -5.86
C GLY A 127 -7.81 12.49 -5.37
N ASP A 128 -9.12 12.63 -5.60
CA ASP A 128 -9.84 13.84 -5.23
C ASP A 128 -9.89 14.02 -3.71
N TYR A 129 -9.83 15.27 -3.26
CA TYR A 129 -9.99 15.61 -1.86
C TYR A 129 -11.47 15.82 -1.56
N GLU A 130 -12.14 14.77 -1.11
CA GLU A 130 -13.59 14.72 -0.92
C GLU A 130 -14.02 14.17 0.46
N PRO A 131 -13.71 14.86 1.58
CA PRO A 131 -14.02 14.34 2.91
C PRO A 131 -15.52 14.11 3.17
N ALA A 132 -16.40 14.77 2.41
CA ALA A 132 -17.84 14.58 2.49
C ALA A 132 -18.28 13.11 2.28
N CYS A 133 -17.66 12.38 1.33
CA CYS A 133 -18.03 10.99 1.07
C CYS A 133 -17.68 10.06 2.23
N PHE A 134 -16.64 10.39 2.99
CA PHE A 134 -16.30 9.68 4.23
C PHE A 134 -17.33 9.92 5.33
N PHE A 135 -17.80 11.16 5.52
CA PHE A 135 -18.83 11.45 6.52
C PHE A 135 -20.15 10.75 6.22
N GLU A 136 -20.58 10.73 4.95
CA GLU A 136 -21.77 9.96 4.55
C GLU A 136 -21.58 8.46 4.79
N THR A 137 -20.38 7.92 4.51
CA THR A 137 -20.05 6.52 4.79
C THR A 137 -20.01 6.20 6.29
N ALA A 138 -19.62 7.17 7.13
CA ALA A 138 -19.50 7.00 8.57
C ALA A 138 -20.82 7.26 9.33
N LYS A 139 -21.86 7.72 8.66
CA LYS A 139 -23.15 8.08 9.25
C LYS A 139 -23.79 6.87 9.94
N GLY A 140 -24.10 7.00 11.23
CA GLY A 140 -24.62 5.91 12.06
C GLY A 140 -23.55 4.93 12.59
N LEU A 141 -22.28 5.11 12.21
CA LEU A 141 -21.14 4.29 12.64
C LEU A 141 -20.12 5.12 13.46
N GLU A 142 -20.47 6.33 13.88
CA GLU A 142 -19.57 7.30 14.51
C GLU A 142 -18.99 6.77 15.82
N GLN A 143 -19.80 6.00 16.57
CA GLN A 143 -19.45 5.44 17.86
C GLN A 143 -18.72 4.09 17.78
N CYS A 144 -18.56 3.52 16.58
CA CYS A 144 -17.80 2.29 16.42
C CYS A 144 -16.32 2.50 16.82
N PRO A 145 -15.69 1.54 17.51
CA PRO A 145 -14.27 1.64 17.85
C PRO A 145 -13.38 1.58 16.59
N GLU A 146 -12.14 2.06 16.69
CA GLU A 146 -11.15 1.84 15.64
C GLU A 146 -10.94 0.34 15.38
N GLY A 147 -10.88 -0.03 14.10
CA GLY A 147 -10.83 -1.43 13.67
C GLY A 147 -12.20 -2.11 13.53
N GLY A 148 -13.30 -1.44 13.94
CA GLY A 148 -14.67 -1.93 13.79
C GLY A 148 -15.33 -1.59 12.45
N GLU A 149 -16.66 -1.64 12.41
CA GLU A 149 -17.49 -1.52 11.19
C GLU A 149 -17.26 -0.22 10.42
N ARG A 150 -17.11 0.92 11.10
CA ARG A 150 -16.72 2.19 10.47
C ARG A 150 -15.44 2.07 9.65
N CYS A 151 -14.45 1.35 10.16
CA CYS A 151 -13.21 1.14 9.43
C CYS A 151 -13.42 0.24 8.22
N PHE A 152 -14.30 -0.76 8.29
CA PHE A 152 -14.60 -1.63 7.14
C PHE A 152 -15.32 -0.86 6.02
N ALA A 153 -16.30 -0.02 6.38
CA ALA A 153 -16.95 0.89 5.43
C ALA A 153 -15.94 1.85 4.79
N CYS A 154 -15.01 2.40 5.59
CA CYS A 154 -13.91 3.23 5.08
C CYS A 154 -12.95 2.46 4.14
N TYR A 155 -12.67 1.19 4.38
CA TYR A 155 -11.84 0.38 3.48
C TYR A 155 -12.54 0.19 2.14
N GLU A 156 -13.82 -0.18 2.19
CA GLU A 156 -14.63 -0.37 1.00
C GLU A 156 -14.72 0.91 0.15
N LEU A 157 -14.97 2.07 0.77
CA LEU A 157 -15.00 3.36 0.07
C LEU A 157 -13.73 3.57 -0.78
N ARG A 158 -12.56 3.33 -0.19
CA ARG A 158 -11.27 3.53 -0.87
C ARG A 158 -10.99 2.47 -1.93
N LEU A 159 -11.25 1.20 -1.60
CA LEU A 159 -10.99 0.09 -2.51
C LEU A 159 -11.93 0.11 -3.70
N ARG A 160 -13.17 0.56 -3.52
CA ARG A 160 -14.17 0.69 -4.60
C ARG A 160 -13.72 1.73 -5.62
N GLU A 161 -13.31 2.91 -5.16
CA GLU A 161 -12.78 3.95 -6.06
C GLU A 161 -11.48 3.50 -6.74
N THR A 162 -10.64 2.76 -6.02
CA THR A 162 -9.42 2.16 -6.58
C THR A 162 -9.74 1.15 -7.69
N ALA A 163 -10.68 0.22 -7.45
CA ALA A 163 -11.07 -0.79 -8.44
C ALA A 163 -11.69 -0.15 -9.69
N LYS A 164 -12.54 0.86 -9.51
CA LYS A 164 -13.14 1.64 -10.60
C LYS A 164 -12.08 2.30 -11.47
N ARG A 165 -11.10 2.98 -10.87
CA ARG A 165 -10.00 3.62 -11.62
C ARG A 165 -9.04 2.61 -12.24
N ALA A 166 -8.76 1.50 -11.56
CA ALA A 166 -7.95 0.41 -12.11
C ALA A 166 -8.59 -0.18 -13.37
N ARG A 167 -9.92 -0.38 -13.38
CA ARG A 167 -10.66 -0.87 -14.55
C ARG A 167 -10.59 0.12 -15.69
N ALA A 168 -10.86 1.40 -15.40
CA ALA A 168 -10.83 2.46 -16.40
C ALA A 168 -9.44 2.63 -17.03
N GLY A 169 -8.37 2.40 -16.25
CA GLY A 169 -6.99 2.44 -16.71
C GLY A 169 -6.46 1.16 -17.35
N GLY A 170 -7.26 0.09 -17.42
CA GLY A 170 -6.85 -1.19 -18.01
C GLY A 170 -5.73 -1.91 -17.25
N TYR A 171 -5.66 -1.75 -15.92
CA TYR A 171 -4.65 -2.42 -15.10
C TYR A 171 -4.95 -3.91 -14.94
N ASP A 172 -3.91 -4.73 -14.86
CA ASP A 172 -4.03 -6.18 -14.64
C ASP A 172 -4.52 -6.47 -13.22
N TYR A 173 -3.96 -5.75 -12.24
CA TYR A 173 -4.25 -5.93 -10.82
C TYR A 173 -4.52 -4.61 -10.09
N PHE A 174 -5.28 -4.69 -8.99
CA PHE A 174 -5.30 -3.65 -7.95
C PHE A 174 -5.10 -4.24 -6.55
N THR A 175 -4.55 -3.45 -5.63
CA THR A 175 -4.39 -3.82 -4.22
C THR A 175 -4.24 -2.59 -3.33
N THR A 176 -3.92 -2.79 -2.05
CA THR A 176 -3.71 -1.70 -1.09
C THR A 176 -2.54 -1.90 -0.15
N THR A 177 -1.88 -0.79 0.21
CA THR A 177 -0.87 -0.76 1.27
C THR A 177 -1.47 -0.90 2.69
N LEU A 178 -2.79 -0.80 2.86
CA LEU A 178 -3.44 -0.88 4.18
C LEU A 178 -3.15 -2.19 4.92
N SER A 179 -2.88 -3.28 4.21
CA SER A 179 -2.62 -4.60 4.80
C SER A 179 -1.30 -4.66 5.57
N ILE A 180 -0.39 -3.69 5.42
CA ILE A 180 0.86 -3.60 6.21
C ILE A 180 0.63 -3.15 7.66
N SER A 181 -0.46 -2.44 7.93
CA SER A 181 -0.69 -1.84 9.25
C SER A 181 -1.13 -2.91 10.25
N PRO A 182 -0.56 -2.93 11.47
CA PRO A 182 -0.94 -3.88 12.53
C PRO A 182 -2.39 -3.70 12.98
N LEU A 183 -2.93 -2.49 12.85
CA LEU A 183 -4.30 -2.14 13.28
C LEU A 183 -5.36 -2.47 12.22
N LYS A 184 -4.96 -2.97 11.04
CA LYS A 184 -5.85 -3.20 9.91
C LYS A 184 -5.99 -4.70 9.64
N SER A 185 -7.23 -5.17 9.61
CA SER A 185 -7.55 -6.56 9.33
C SER A 185 -7.24 -6.89 7.86
N ALA A 186 -6.18 -7.67 7.63
CA ALA A 186 -5.84 -8.16 6.30
C ALA A 186 -6.95 -9.07 5.75
N ALA A 187 -7.60 -9.87 6.59
CA ALA A 187 -8.71 -10.71 6.18
C ALA A 187 -9.87 -9.87 5.60
N LYS A 188 -10.24 -8.78 6.29
CA LYS A 188 -11.33 -7.92 5.81
C LYS A 188 -10.97 -7.14 4.55
N LEU A 189 -9.71 -6.70 4.43
CA LEU A 189 -9.22 -6.02 3.22
C LEU A 189 -9.27 -6.95 2.00
N ASN A 190 -8.82 -8.20 2.15
CA ASN A 190 -8.85 -9.17 1.06
C ASN A 190 -10.29 -9.59 0.71
N GLU A 191 -11.17 -9.79 1.69
CA GLU A 191 -12.60 -10.06 1.46
C GLU A 191 -13.26 -8.95 0.63
N ILE A 192 -13.05 -7.68 1.00
CA ILE A 192 -13.59 -6.52 0.28
C ILE A 192 -12.97 -6.43 -1.11
N GLY A 193 -11.65 -6.61 -1.23
CA GLY A 193 -10.92 -6.55 -2.50
C GLY A 193 -11.38 -7.61 -3.50
N GLU A 194 -11.55 -8.86 -3.07
CA GLU A 194 -12.04 -9.96 -3.90
C GLU A 194 -13.46 -9.71 -4.41
N ARG A 195 -14.35 -9.19 -3.55
CA ARG A 195 -15.70 -8.82 -3.96
C ARG A 195 -15.69 -7.70 -5.01
N LEU A 196 -14.90 -6.65 -4.79
CA LEU A 196 -14.80 -5.52 -5.73
C LEU A 196 -14.11 -5.92 -7.05
N ALA A 197 -13.19 -6.88 -7.01
CA ALA A 197 -12.59 -7.45 -8.21
C ALA A 197 -13.63 -8.14 -9.10
N ALA A 198 -14.52 -8.94 -8.49
CA ALA A 198 -15.64 -9.55 -9.20
C ALA A 198 -16.63 -8.51 -9.73
N GLU A 199 -16.90 -7.44 -8.96
CA GLU A 199 -17.83 -6.37 -9.33
C GLU A 199 -17.32 -5.50 -10.50
N HIS A 200 -16.04 -5.14 -10.50
CA HIS A 200 -15.47 -4.19 -11.47
C HIS A 200 -14.67 -4.83 -12.61
N GLY A 201 -14.42 -6.14 -12.56
CA GLY A 201 -13.71 -6.86 -13.62
C GLY A 201 -12.21 -6.52 -13.69
N VAL A 202 -11.55 -6.43 -12.53
CA VAL A 202 -10.10 -6.24 -12.39
C VAL A 202 -9.60 -7.20 -11.32
N ALA A 203 -8.47 -7.87 -11.52
CA ALA A 203 -8.00 -8.85 -10.54
C ALA A 203 -7.55 -8.18 -9.23
N TRP A 204 -7.99 -8.73 -8.10
CA TRP A 204 -7.43 -8.37 -6.81
C TRP A 204 -6.10 -9.09 -6.60
N LEU A 205 -5.07 -8.35 -6.19
CA LEU A 205 -3.81 -8.95 -5.75
C LEU A 205 -3.88 -9.17 -4.22
N PRO A 206 -4.08 -10.41 -3.75
CA PRO A 206 -4.19 -10.70 -2.33
C PRO A 206 -2.90 -10.34 -1.60
N SER A 207 -3.00 -9.77 -0.40
CA SER A 207 -1.81 -9.35 0.35
C SER A 207 -1.99 -9.35 1.86
N ASP A 208 -0.91 -9.68 2.57
CA ASP A 208 -0.72 -9.41 4.00
C ASP A 208 0.72 -8.95 4.25
N PHE A 209 0.99 -7.67 3.95
CA PHE A 209 2.34 -7.10 4.05
C PHE A 209 2.88 -6.99 5.48
N LYS A 210 2.12 -7.43 6.50
CA LYS A 210 2.65 -7.62 7.87
C LYS A 210 3.60 -8.80 7.95
N LYS A 211 3.45 -9.80 7.09
CA LYS A 211 4.30 -10.99 7.05
C LYS A 211 5.71 -10.64 6.57
N ARG A 212 6.66 -11.55 6.77
CA ARG A 212 8.08 -11.38 6.39
C ARG A 212 8.71 -10.08 6.94
N ASP A 213 8.33 -9.70 8.17
CA ASP A 213 8.79 -8.48 8.83
C ASP A 213 8.49 -7.18 8.06
N GLY A 214 7.53 -7.17 7.13
CA GLY A 214 7.24 -6.00 6.30
C GLY A 214 6.87 -4.75 7.10
N TYR A 215 6.13 -4.90 8.21
CA TYR A 215 5.86 -3.78 9.10
C TYR A 215 7.14 -3.25 9.76
N LYS A 216 8.03 -4.13 10.24
CA LYS A 216 9.33 -3.73 10.81
C LYS A 216 10.18 -3.00 9.78
N ARG A 217 10.26 -3.54 8.54
CA ARG A 217 10.96 -2.90 7.43
C ARG A 217 10.39 -1.51 7.11
N SER A 218 9.07 -1.33 7.19
CA SER A 218 8.45 0.00 7.02
C SER A 218 8.92 1.01 8.08
N ILE A 219 9.25 0.57 9.30
CA ILE A 219 9.78 1.43 10.38
C ILE A 219 11.21 1.84 10.05
N GLU A 220 12.04 0.89 9.63
CA GLU A 220 13.42 1.15 9.20
C GLU A 220 13.46 2.14 8.04
N LEU A 221 12.65 1.90 7.00
CA LEU A 221 12.51 2.81 5.85
C LEU A 221 11.99 4.19 6.27
N SER A 222 11.13 4.26 7.28
CA SER A 222 10.68 5.56 7.78
C SER A 222 11.80 6.36 8.43
N LYS A 223 12.79 5.69 9.05
CA LYS A 223 13.99 6.36 9.55
C LYS A 223 14.95 6.71 8.41
N GLU A 224 15.15 5.80 7.46
CA GLU A 224 16.05 6.00 6.31
C GLU A 224 15.63 7.21 5.46
N TYR A 225 14.33 7.34 5.18
CA TYR A 225 13.79 8.41 4.33
C TYR A 225 13.23 9.60 5.11
N ASP A 226 13.36 9.60 6.44
CA ASP A 226 12.77 10.60 7.34
C ASP A 226 11.28 10.83 7.05
N LEU A 227 10.48 9.76 7.13
CA LEU A 227 9.08 9.77 6.74
C LEU A 227 8.18 10.32 7.85
N TYR A 228 7.27 11.22 7.47
CA TYR A 228 6.22 11.72 8.36
C TYR A 228 5.32 10.58 8.86
N ARG A 229 5.39 10.29 10.17
CA ARG A 229 4.59 9.27 10.87
C ARG A 229 3.64 9.91 11.88
N GLN A 230 2.36 9.61 11.71
CA GLN A 230 1.28 9.95 12.62
C GLN A 230 0.97 8.80 13.60
N ASP A 231 0.35 9.12 14.73
CA ASP A 231 -0.08 8.17 15.76
C ASP A 231 -1.59 7.85 15.74
N TYR A 232 -2.28 8.21 14.65
CA TYR A 232 -3.70 7.96 14.40
C TYR A 232 -3.95 7.60 12.92
N CYS A 233 -5.10 7.00 12.59
CA CYS A 233 -5.37 6.51 11.22
C CYS A 233 -5.45 7.63 10.16
N GLY A 234 -5.89 8.83 10.56
CA GLY A 234 -6.16 9.96 9.66
C GLY A 234 -7.58 10.51 9.74
N CYS A 235 -8.55 9.77 10.31
CA CYS A 235 -9.91 10.30 10.51
C CYS A 235 -10.09 10.99 11.85
N VAL A 236 -11.06 11.92 11.89
CA VAL A 236 -11.48 12.66 13.09
C VAL A 236 -11.81 11.74 14.26
N TYR A 237 -12.41 10.57 14.00
CA TYR A 237 -12.78 9.64 15.06
C TYR A 237 -11.56 8.96 15.71
N SER A 238 -10.59 8.53 14.89
CA SER A 238 -9.34 7.94 15.36
C SER A 238 -8.48 9.00 16.07
N PHE A 239 -8.48 10.23 15.56
CA PHE A 239 -7.85 11.37 16.22
C PHE A 239 -8.45 11.62 17.61
N ALA A 240 -9.77 11.76 17.72
CA ALA A 240 -10.45 11.97 19.00
C ALA A 240 -10.24 10.83 19.99
N GLU A 241 -10.19 9.57 19.52
CA GLU A 241 -9.86 8.42 20.35
C GLU A 241 -8.43 8.49 20.90
N ARG A 242 -7.47 8.87 20.05
CA ARG A 242 -6.07 9.02 20.42
C ARG A 242 -5.86 10.14 21.45
N GLU A 243 -6.53 11.28 21.29
CA GLU A 243 -6.42 12.39 22.24
C GLU A 243 -7.00 12.01 23.61
N ARG A 244 -8.16 11.33 23.66
CA ARG A 244 -8.72 10.80 24.91
C ARG A 244 -7.76 9.82 25.62
N GLN A 245 -7.03 8.99 24.87
CA GLN A 245 -6.04 8.09 25.45
C GLN A 245 -4.86 8.85 26.06
N LYS A 246 -4.36 9.90 25.39
CA LYS A 246 -3.28 10.74 25.91
C LYS A 246 -3.69 11.49 27.18
N GLU A 247 -4.92 12.01 27.23
CA GLU A 247 -5.46 12.70 28.42
C GLU A 247 -5.55 11.76 29.62
N LYS A 248 -6.04 10.53 29.43
CA LYS A 248 -6.06 9.52 30.49
C LYS A 248 -4.66 9.19 31.01
N GLN A 249 -3.71 8.94 30.10
CA GLN A 249 -2.32 8.66 30.47
C GLN A 249 -1.67 9.82 31.24
N ARG A 250 -2.00 11.08 30.92
CA ARG A 250 -1.51 12.24 31.67
C ARG A 250 -2.12 12.34 33.06
N THR A 251 -3.38 11.94 33.20
CA THR A 251 -4.11 11.98 34.47
C THR A 251 -3.69 10.84 35.40
N ASP A 252 -3.43 9.65 34.86
CA ASP A 252 -3.00 8.47 35.64
C ASP A 252 -1.55 8.55 36.16
N VAL A 253 -0.76 9.50 35.64
CA VAL A 253 0.64 9.75 36.01
C VAL A 253 0.78 10.92 37.01
N MET A 254 -0.32 11.62 37.31
CA MET A 254 -0.42 12.68 38.33
C MET A 254 -0.96 12.14 39.65
#